data_AF-A0AA37Q8I6-F1
#
_entry.id   AF-A0AA37Q8I6-F1
#
_cell.length_a   1.000
_cell.length_b   1.000
_cell.length_c   1.000
_cell.angle_alpha   90.00
_cell.angle_beta   90.00
_cell.angle_gamma   90.00
#
_symmetry.space_group_name_H-M   'P 1'
#
loop_
_entity.id
_entity.type
_entity.pdbx_description
1 polymer ?
#
loop_
_entity_poly.entity_id
_entity_poly.type
_entity_poly.pdbx_seq_one_letter_code
_entity_poly.pdbx_strand_id
1 'polypeptide(L)'
;MAEKESAEVVIERVLLQQWDPLGVHEQPGPHKEYAPYAHDLFSLLMRGASDVQVERRLREIARDDLHRPDSAERDLSAVVAALRAVEKAY
;
A
#
# COMPACT_ATOMS: atom_id res chain seq x y z
N MET A 1 -16.94 21.32 -0.49
CA MET A 1 -17.50 19.99 -0.17
C MET A 1 -16.31 19.16 0.24
N ALA A 2 -16.25 18.69 1.48
CA ALA A 2 -15.17 17.79 1.89
C ALA A 2 -15.45 16.44 1.23
N GLU A 3 -14.91 16.25 0.03
CA GLU A 3 -14.92 14.95 -0.64
C GLU A 3 -14.29 13.98 0.35
N LYS A 4 -15.07 13.00 0.81
CA LYS A 4 -14.51 11.91 1.61
C LYS A 4 -13.38 11.34 0.77
N GLU A 5 -12.13 11.50 1.22
CA GLU A 5 -10.98 10.88 0.58
C GLU A 5 -11.31 9.39 0.47
N SER A 6 -11.20 8.80 -0.73
CA SER A 6 -11.50 7.39 -0.90
C SER A 6 -10.43 6.59 -0.15
N ALA A 7 -10.80 5.46 0.47
CA ALA A 7 -9.86 4.60 1.18
C ALA A 7 -8.62 4.26 0.32
N GLU A 8 -8.82 4.12 -0.99
CA GLU A 8 -7.76 3.91 -1.98
C GLU A 8 -6.72 5.04 -2.02
N VAL A 9 -7.13 6.31 -1.90
CA VAL A 9 -6.21 7.46 -1.87
C VAL A 9 -5.41 7.47 -0.56
N VAL A 10 -6.03 7.07 0.55
CA VAL A 10 -5.34 6.92 1.83
C VAL A 10 -4.30 5.79 1.75
N ILE A 11 -4.69 4.66 1.16
CA ILE A 11 -3.79 3.51 0.97
C ILE A 11 -2.63 3.89 0.03
N GLU A 12 -2.90 4.56 -1.08
CA GLU A 12 -1.87 5.05 -2.00
C GLU A 12 -0.83 5.91 -1.27
N ARG A 13 -1.27 6.83 -0.40
CA ARG A 13 -0.34 7.64 0.42
C ARG A 13 0.44 6.80 1.42
N VAL A 14 -0.17 5.81 2.06
CA VAL A 14 0.53 4.90 2.98
C VAL A 14 1.63 4.13 2.24
N LEU A 15 1.33 3.61 1.05
CA LEU A 15 2.31 2.93 0.21
C LEU A 15 3.46 3.88 -0.16
N LEU A 16 3.15 5.10 -0.60
CA LEU A 16 4.14 6.10 -0.97
C LEU A 16 4.99 6.60 0.21
N GLN A 17 4.44 6.71 1.42
CA GLN A 17 5.18 7.28 2.56
C GLN A 17 5.94 6.24 3.39
N GLN A 18 5.40 5.02 3.51
CA GLN A 18 5.92 4.02 4.46
C GLN A 18 6.55 2.80 3.79
N TRP A 19 6.19 2.51 2.54
CA TRP A 19 6.69 1.32 1.84
C TRP A 19 7.67 1.67 0.72
N ASP A 20 7.27 2.60 -0.15
CA ASP A 20 7.99 3.18 -1.30
C ASP A 20 9.20 2.36 -1.82
N PRO A 21 8.97 1.14 -2.33
CA PRO A 21 10.04 0.29 -2.83
C PRO A 21 10.78 0.89 -4.03
N LEU A 22 10.15 1.81 -4.76
CA LEU A 22 10.75 2.50 -5.90
C LEU A 22 11.57 3.73 -5.51
N GLY A 23 11.44 4.24 -4.28
CA GLY A 23 12.09 5.48 -3.87
C GLY A 23 11.54 6.73 -4.58
N VAL A 24 10.29 6.68 -5.06
CA VAL A 24 9.70 7.80 -5.83
C VAL A 24 9.16 8.89 -4.92
N HIS A 25 8.93 8.62 -3.63
CA HIS A 25 8.46 9.64 -2.68
C HIS A 25 9.36 10.87 -2.61
N GLU A 26 10.68 10.69 -2.77
CA GLU A 26 11.65 11.80 -2.78
C GLU A 26 11.71 12.54 -4.12
N GLN A 27 11.08 11.99 -5.17
CA GLN A 27 11.07 12.60 -6.49
C GLN A 27 9.95 13.66 -6.60
N PRO A 28 10.21 14.78 -7.29
CA PRO A 28 9.19 15.80 -7.52
C PRO A 28 8.18 15.32 -8.58
N GLY A 29 6.89 15.34 -8.26
CA GLY A 29 5.82 15.04 -9.22
C GLY A 29 4.63 14.33 -8.60
N PRO A 30 3.54 14.13 -9.35
CA PRO A 30 2.45 13.26 -8.94
C PRO A 30 2.86 11.79 -9.09
N HIS A 31 2.93 11.08 -7.96
CA HIS A 31 3.22 9.64 -7.92
C HIS A 31 1.91 8.88 -7.94
N LYS A 32 1.56 8.32 -9.10
CA LYS A 32 0.36 7.49 -9.31
C LYS A 32 0.68 6.03 -9.52
N GLU A 33 1.96 5.68 -9.45
CA GLU A 33 2.47 4.33 -9.63
C GLU A 33 1.87 3.35 -8.62
N TYR A 34 1.43 3.85 -7.45
CA TYR A 34 0.84 3.03 -6.40
C TYR A 34 -0.69 2.94 -6.44
N ALA A 35 -1.37 3.76 -7.24
CA ALA A 35 -2.83 3.73 -7.40
C ALA A 35 -3.41 2.33 -7.74
N PRO A 36 -2.88 1.56 -8.71
CA PRO A 36 -3.44 0.24 -9.03
C PRO A 36 -3.29 -0.76 -7.87
N TYR A 37 -2.21 -0.68 -7.11
CA TYR A 37 -1.99 -1.54 -5.94
C TYR A 37 -2.87 -1.12 -4.76
N ALA A 38 -3.16 0.17 -4.62
CA ALA A 38 -4.05 0.67 -3.59
C ALA A 38 -5.48 0.13 -3.76
N HIS A 39 -5.98 0.06 -5.00
CA HIS A 39 -7.27 -0.55 -5.30
C HIS A 39 -7.32 -2.05 -4.94
N ASP A 40 -6.28 -2.79 -5.30
CA ASP A 40 -6.17 -4.23 -5.03
C ASP A 40 -6.09 -4.51 -3.51
N LEU A 41 -5.26 -3.75 -2.79
CA LEU A 41 -5.13 -3.86 -1.34
C LEU A 41 -6.40 -3.45 -0.61
N PHE A 42 -7.09 -2.39 -1.05
CA PHE A 42 -8.38 -2.02 -0.50
C PHE A 42 -9.39 -3.15 -0.66
N SER A 43 -9.49 -3.71 -1.87
CA SER A 43 -10.36 -4.86 -2.15
C SER A 43 -10.00 -6.08 -1.29
N LEU A 44 -8.71 -6.30 -1.02
CA LEU A 44 -8.23 -7.38 -0.17
C LEU A 44 -8.62 -7.16 1.30
N LEU A 45 -8.47 -5.93 1.82
CA LEU A 45 -8.88 -5.55 3.18
C LEU A 45 -10.39 -5.72 3.37
N MET A 46 -11.20 -5.23 2.44
CA MET A 46 -12.67 -5.35 2.51
C MET A 46 -13.18 -6.79 2.46
N ARG A 47 -12.37 -7.73 1.96
CA ARG A 47 -12.66 -9.16 1.98
C ARG A 47 -12.30 -9.83 3.32
N GLY A 48 -11.81 -9.06 4.30
CA GLY A 48 -11.40 -9.57 5.61
C GLY A 48 -10.08 -10.34 5.58
N ALA A 49 -9.17 -9.97 4.67
CA ALA A 49 -7.86 -10.60 4.60
C ALA A 49 -7.08 -10.45 5.91
N SER A 50 -6.29 -11.47 6.26
CA SER A 50 -5.40 -11.44 7.43
C SER A 50 -4.16 -10.59 7.18
N ASP A 51 -3.47 -10.17 8.24
CA ASP A 51 -2.23 -9.39 8.16
C ASP A 51 -1.18 -10.11 7.30
N VAL A 52 -1.10 -11.44 7.45
CA VAL A 52 -0.20 -12.30 6.66
C VAL A 52 -0.54 -12.28 5.17
N GLN A 53 -1.83 -12.22 4.81
CA GLN A 53 -2.25 -12.14 3.41
C GLN A 53 -1.91 -10.77 2.79
N VAL A 54 -2.12 -9.69 3.55
CA VAL A 54 -1.76 -8.33 3.11
C VAL A 54 -0.25 -8.19 2.97
N GLU A 55 0.51 -8.66 3.96
CA GLU A 55 1.98 -8.68 3.91
C GLU A 55 2.48 -9.48 2.69
N ARG A 56 1.96 -10.70 2.49
CA ARG A 56 2.33 -11.52 1.34
C ARG A 56 2.05 -10.78 0.03
N ARG A 57 0.91 -10.11 -0.07
CA ARG A 57 0.53 -9.37 -1.28
C ARG A 57 1.50 -8.21 -1.55
N LEU A 58 1.88 -7.45 -0.52
CA LEU A 58 2.89 -6.40 -0.64
C LEU A 58 4.24 -6.97 -1.11
N ARG A 59 4.66 -8.12 -0.59
CA ARG A 59 5.90 -8.78 -1.03
C ARG A 59 5.84 -9.22 -2.49
N GLU A 60 4.72 -9.79 -2.92
CA GLU A 60 4.48 -10.17 -4.32
C GLU A 60 4.57 -8.93 -5.23
N ILE A 61 3.92 -7.82 -4.88
CA ILE A 61 3.99 -6.58 -5.68
C ILE A 61 5.43 -6.06 -5.73
N ALA A 62 6.14 -6.00 -4.59
CA ALA A 62 7.54 -5.56 -4.58
C ALA A 62 8.43 -6.43 -5.48
N ARG A 63 8.26 -7.76 -5.43
CA ARG A 63 9.11 -8.71 -6.16
C ARG A 63 8.75 -8.81 -7.65
N ASP A 64 7.48 -9.03 -7.95
CA ASP A 64 7.00 -9.46 -9.27
C ASP A 64 6.62 -8.26 -10.15
N ASP A 65 5.92 -7.28 -9.60
CA ASP A 65 5.51 -6.08 -10.35
C ASP A 65 6.64 -5.03 -10.37
N LEU A 66 7.21 -4.73 -9.20
CA LEU A 66 8.17 -3.64 -9.03
C LEU A 66 9.64 -4.07 -9.20
N HIS A 67 9.91 -5.38 -9.29
CA HIS A 67 11.25 -5.93 -9.47
C HIS A 67 12.27 -5.46 -8.41
N ARG A 68 11.78 -5.26 -7.17
CA ARG A 68 12.54 -4.82 -5.98
C ARG A 68 12.43 -5.87 -4.87
N PRO A 69 13.14 -7.00 -4.98
CA PRO A 69 13.10 -8.07 -3.98
C PRO A 69 13.60 -7.62 -2.60
N ASP A 70 14.61 -6.73 -2.52
CA ASP A 70 15.13 -6.22 -1.25
C ASP A 70 14.05 -5.50 -0.41
N SER A 71 13.12 -4.81 -1.08
CA SER A 71 12.00 -4.13 -0.42
C SER A 71 10.90 -5.10 0.02
N ALA A 72 10.82 -6.29 -0.58
CA ALA A 72 9.91 -7.35 -0.14
C ALA A 72 10.41 -8.04 1.16
N GLU A 73 11.71 -8.02 1.41
CA GLU A 73 12.31 -8.62 2.61
C GLU A 73 12.34 -7.68 3.83
N ARG A 74 11.96 -6.41 3.64
CA ARG A 74 11.83 -5.44 4.74
C ARG A 74 10.68 -5.80 5.68
N ASP A 75 10.77 -5.31 6.91
CA ASP A 75 9.67 -5.38 7.86
C ASP A 75 8.49 -4.55 7.33
N LEU A 76 7.36 -5.22 7.09
CA LEU A 76 6.13 -4.60 6.57
C LEU A 76 5.10 -4.38 7.69
N SER A 77 5.45 -4.68 8.94
CA SER A 77 4.56 -4.63 10.10
C SER A 77 3.92 -3.23 10.25
N ALA A 78 4.72 -2.18 10.09
CA ALA A 78 4.24 -0.79 10.15
C ALA A 78 3.26 -0.46 9.01
N VAL A 79 3.58 -0.89 7.78
CA VAL A 79 2.74 -0.68 6.60
C VAL A 79 1.40 -1.40 6.75
N VAL A 80 1.42 -2.67 7.16
CA VAL A 80 0.21 -3.47 7.39
C VAL A 80 -0.65 -2.85 8.51
N ALA A 81 -0.03 -2.38 9.60
CA ALA A 81 -0.75 -1.69 10.67
C ALA A 81 -1.44 -0.40 10.17
N ALA A 82 -0.77 0.38 9.31
CA ALA A 82 -1.35 1.56 8.69
C ALA A 82 -2.51 1.22 7.76
N LEU A 83 -2.39 0.16 6.93
CA LEU A 83 -3.47 -0.33 6.07
C LEU A 83 -4.69 -0.80 6.88
N ARG A 84 -4.46 -1.46 8.03
CA ARG A 84 -5.52 -1.84 8.98
C ARG A 84 -6.25 -0.66 9.61
N ALA A 85 -5.56 0.45 9.82
CA ALA A 85 -6.21 1.66 10.29
C ALA A 85 -7.20 2.21 9.25
N VAL A 86 -6.91 2.03 7.96
CA VAL A 86 -7.84 2.40 6.88
C VAL A 86 -9.08 1.51 6.90
N GLU A 87 -8.92 0.19 7.02
CA GLU A 87 -10.05 -0.75 7.12
C GLU A 87 -11.00 -0.39 8.28
N LYS A 88 -10.48 0.06 9.43
CA LYS A 88 -11.32 0.45 10.57
C LYS A 88 -12.04 1.79 10.40
N ALA A 89 -11.62 2.60 9.44
CA ALA A 89 -12.13 3.95 9.22
C ALA A 89 -13.24 4.01 8.15
N TYR A 90 -13.44 2.95 7.36
CA TYR A 90 -14.37 2.87 6.23
C TYR A 90 -15.30 1.66 6.33
#